data_AF-Q1Z500-F1
#
_entry.id   AF-Q1Z500-F1
#
_cell.length_a   1.000
_cell.length_b   1.000
_cell.length_c   1.000
_cell.angle_alpha   90.00
_cell.angle_beta   90.00
_cell.angle_gamma   90.00
#
_symmetry.space_group_name_H-M   'P 1'
#
loop_
_entity.id
_entity.type
_entity.pdbx_description
1 polymer ?
#
loop_
_entity_poly.entity_id
_entity_poly.type
_entity_poly.pdbx_seq_one_letter_code
_entity_poly.pdbx_strand_id
1 'polypeptide(L)'
;MHVIFNADDFGLTPGVNLGIVAASQSGVVRSTTLMVGMEADKHAIDLASSAASLKVGLHLRFTAGAPLTAAHSLTSDNGQFLVKENFKHRKDFVEQEIADEVTAQIECFLASGLSLSHIDSHHHAHTHSQILPVVQELARYYKVPLRECGKGGLISNNCQYIFSDEFYGDGISVNQLLGIINKHENRCDVLEIMCHPGFIDQPLLDVSAYNVIRAKELAILTDENLLEALDKQGIEVCDFSIFSK
;
A
#
# COMPACT_ATOMS: atom_id res chain seq x y z
N MET A 1 -17.36 -12.54 -4.48
CA MET A 1 -16.44 -11.39 -4.59
C MET A 1 -15.13 -11.75 -3.91
N HIS A 2 -14.01 -11.26 -4.41
CA HIS A 2 -12.71 -11.36 -3.77
C HIS A 2 -12.36 -10.05 -3.06
N VAL A 3 -11.68 -10.13 -1.91
CA VAL A 3 -11.21 -8.96 -1.17
C VAL A 3 -9.70 -9.04 -0.95
N ILE A 4 -8.99 -8.01 -1.39
CA ILE A 4 -7.58 -7.78 -1.10
C ILE A 4 -7.51 -6.83 0.10
N PHE A 5 -6.97 -7.31 1.21
CA PHE A 5 -6.55 -6.43 2.30
C PHE A 5 -5.08 -6.09 2.08
N ASN A 6 -4.80 -4.88 1.60
CA ASN A 6 -3.44 -4.40 1.41
C ASN A 6 -3.01 -3.55 2.60
N ALA A 7 -1.99 -3.99 3.32
CA ALA A 7 -1.38 -3.23 4.39
C ALA A 7 -0.31 -2.28 3.83
N ASP A 8 -0.55 -0.98 3.92
CA ASP A 8 0.37 0.05 3.45
C ASP A 8 1.50 0.31 4.46
N ASP A 9 2.56 0.99 4.02
CA ASP A 9 3.70 1.44 4.83
C ASP A 9 4.64 0.34 5.38
N PHE A 10 4.74 -0.82 4.74
CA PHE A 10 5.75 -1.80 5.12
C PHE A 10 7.15 -1.22 4.88
N GLY A 11 8.05 -1.30 5.86
CA GLY A 11 9.35 -0.63 5.85
C GLY A 11 9.36 0.74 6.56
N LEU A 12 8.22 1.26 7.02
CA LEU A 12 8.15 2.54 7.74
C LEU A 12 8.87 2.48 9.09
N THR A 13 8.47 1.57 9.98
CA THR A 13 9.11 1.32 11.28
C THR A 13 9.09 -0.16 11.65
N PRO A 14 9.94 -0.63 12.58
CA PRO A 14 9.90 -2.01 13.04
C PRO A 14 8.54 -2.45 13.59
N GLY A 15 7.86 -1.59 14.36
CA GLY A 15 6.53 -1.85 14.91
C GLY A 15 5.45 -1.99 13.83
N VAL A 16 5.49 -1.13 12.79
CA VAL A 16 4.62 -1.28 11.61
C VAL A 16 4.89 -2.61 10.92
N ASN A 17 6.16 -2.94 10.64
CA ASN A 17 6.51 -4.18 9.96
C ASN A 17 6.00 -5.43 10.69
N LEU A 18 6.22 -5.48 12.01
CA LEU A 18 5.77 -6.60 12.85
C LEU A 18 4.24 -6.70 12.89
N GLY A 19 3.54 -5.56 12.95
CA GLY A 19 2.08 -5.55 12.93
C GLY A 19 1.51 -6.03 11.60
N ILE A 20 2.10 -5.63 10.47
CA ILE A 20 1.72 -6.12 9.14
C ILE A 20 1.90 -7.64 9.05
N VAL A 21 3.05 -8.15 9.48
CA VAL A 21 3.29 -9.61 9.49
C VAL A 21 2.32 -10.34 10.42
N ALA A 22 2.04 -9.79 11.61
CA ALA A 22 1.06 -10.37 12.53
C ALA A 22 -0.36 -10.40 11.92
N ALA A 23 -0.80 -9.32 11.27
CA ALA A 23 -2.08 -9.26 10.56
C ALA A 23 -2.14 -10.28 9.40
N SER A 24 -1.00 -10.62 8.80
CA SER A 24 -0.92 -11.68 7.80
C SER A 24 -0.97 -13.07 8.42
N GLN A 25 -0.21 -13.32 9.49
CA GLN A 25 -0.14 -14.64 10.10
C GLN A 25 -1.41 -15.05 10.84
N SER A 26 -2.15 -14.10 11.40
CA SER A 26 -3.30 -14.35 12.27
C SER A 26 -4.58 -13.65 11.83
N GLY A 27 -4.59 -13.04 10.65
CA GLY A 27 -5.71 -12.23 10.17
C GLY A 27 -5.92 -12.31 8.67
N VAL A 28 -6.61 -11.31 8.13
CA VAL A 28 -7.07 -11.26 6.73
C VAL A 28 -6.05 -10.66 5.75
N VAL A 29 -4.88 -10.18 6.20
CA VAL A 29 -3.92 -9.48 5.33
C VAL A 29 -3.11 -10.46 4.47
N ARG A 30 -3.27 -10.40 3.15
CA ARG A 30 -2.49 -11.22 2.20
C ARG A 30 -1.57 -10.39 1.30
N SER A 31 -1.68 -9.07 1.35
CA SER A 31 -0.90 -8.14 0.54
C SER A 31 -0.35 -7.00 1.39
N THR A 32 0.83 -6.50 1.03
CA THR A 32 1.43 -5.30 1.60
C THR A 32 2.30 -4.59 0.57
N THR A 33 2.69 -3.34 0.82
CA THR A 33 3.54 -2.56 -0.08
C THR A 33 4.75 -1.97 0.67
N LEU A 34 5.95 -2.26 0.16
CA LEU A 34 7.23 -1.90 0.76
C LEU A 34 7.68 -0.50 0.35
N MET A 35 8.01 0.32 1.34
CA MET A 35 8.64 1.63 1.23
C MET A 35 10.17 1.51 1.21
N VAL A 36 10.75 1.24 0.04
CA VAL A 36 12.21 1.09 -0.11
C VAL A 36 12.96 2.38 0.23
N GLY A 37 14.09 2.29 0.91
CA GLY A 37 14.89 3.43 1.37
C GLY A 37 14.36 4.12 2.63
N MET A 38 13.31 3.60 3.26
CA MET A 38 12.91 3.99 4.62
C MET A 38 13.74 3.28 5.69
N GLU A 39 13.72 3.80 6.90
CA GLU A 39 14.59 3.35 8.00
C GLU A 39 14.45 1.85 8.32
N ALA A 40 13.25 1.28 8.18
CA ALA A 40 12.97 -0.12 8.50
C ALA A 40 12.79 -1.03 7.28
N ASP A 41 13.22 -0.62 6.08
CA ASP A 41 13.04 -1.39 4.85
C ASP A 41 13.74 -2.76 4.88
N LYS A 42 14.99 -2.83 5.36
CA LYS A 42 15.75 -4.07 5.52
C LYS A 42 15.07 -5.04 6.48
N HIS A 43 14.57 -4.52 7.61
CA HIS A 43 13.81 -5.30 8.57
C HIS A 43 12.52 -5.86 7.95
N ALA A 44 11.84 -5.08 7.10
CA ALA A 44 10.69 -5.55 6.34
C ALA A 44 11.06 -6.66 5.34
N ILE A 45 12.17 -6.52 4.61
CA ILE A 45 12.65 -7.53 3.65
C ILE A 45 12.97 -8.86 4.35
N ASP A 46 13.66 -8.80 5.50
CA ASP A 46 13.98 -9.99 6.29
C ASP A 46 12.71 -10.71 6.76
N LEU A 47 11.72 -9.95 7.24
CA LEU A 47 10.43 -10.49 7.66
C LEU A 47 9.64 -11.11 6.50
N ALA A 48 9.57 -10.42 5.35
CA ALA A 48 8.88 -10.92 4.15
C ALA A 48 9.44 -12.26 3.67
N SER A 49 10.75 -12.45 3.77
CA SER A 49 11.41 -13.70 3.40
C SER A 49 10.93 -14.92 4.21
N SER A 50 10.37 -14.68 5.41
CA SER A 50 9.79 -15.72 6.27
C SER A 50 8.26 -15.81 6.21
N ALA A 51 7.59 -14.85 5.57
CA ALA A 51 6.14 -14.73 5.50
C ALA A 51 5.60 -15.18 4.12
N ALA A 52 5.67 -16.48 3.83
CA ALA A 52 5.38 -17.02 2.49
C ALA A 52 3.99 -16.69 1.93
N SER A 53 2.99 -16.44 2.78
CA SER A 53 1.62 -16.07 2.40
C SER A 53 1.42 -14.58 2.14
N LEU A 54 2.42 -13.73 2.41
CA LEU A 54 2.33 -12.28 2.26
C LEU A 54 2.91 -11.87 0.91
N LYS A 55 2.07 -11.35 0.01
CA LYS A 55 2.54 -10.72 -1.23
C LYS A 55 3.01 -9.31 -0.94
N VAL A 56 4.12 -8.93 -1.57
CA VAL A 56 4.76 -7.63 -1.36
C VAL A 56 4.78 -6.86 -2.68
N GLY A 57 4.18 -5.68 -2.71
CA GLY A 57 4.27 -4.70 -3.78
C GLY A 57 5.22 -3.56 -3.41
N LEU A 58 5.35 -2.58 -4.28
CA LEU A 58 6.16 -1.38 -4.04
C LEU A 58 5.25 -0.22 -3.64
N HIS A 59 5.53 0.36 -2.46
CA HIS A 59 4.90 1.59 -1.98
C HIS A 59 5.76 2.79 -2.38
N LEU A 60 5.50 3.33 -3.58
CA LEU A 60 6.26 4.46 -4.09
C LEU A 60 6.21 5.66 -3.12
N ARG A 61 7.37 6.27 -2.89
CA ARG A 61 7.52 7.44 -2.02
C ARG A 61 7.74 8.70 -2.84
N PHE A 62 6.93 9.71 -2.54
CA PHE A 62 7.13 11.09 -2.99
C PHE A 62 6.89 12.11 -1.88
N THR A 63 6.56 11.63 -0.67
CA THR A 63 6.19 12.48 0.48
C THR A 63 6.73 11.98 1.82
N ALA A 64 7.66 11.03 1.81
CA ALA A 64 8.25 10.44 3.02
C ALA A 64 9.71 10.05 2.78
N GLY A 65 10.61 10.49 3.65
CA GLY A 65 12.06 10.23 3.58
C GLY A 65 12.77 10.94 2.42
N ALA A 66 13.99 10.51 2.13
CA ALA A 66 14.80 11.02 1.02
C ALA A 66 14.55 10.22 -0.28
N PRO A 67 14.70 10.85 -1.46
CA PRO A 67 14.73 10.15 -2.75
C PRO A 67 15.97 9.26 -2.87
N LEU A 68 15.92 8.30 -3.79
CA LEU A 68 17.08 7.48 -4.16
C LEU A 68 17.95 8.13 -5.25
N THR A 69 17.43 9.19 -5.88
CA THR A 69 18.07 9.94 -6.96
C THR A 69 18.26 11.42 -6.63
N ALA A 70 18.90 12.17 -7.54
CA ALA A 70 19.00 13.63 -7.46
C ALA A 70 17.71 14.30 -7.97
N ALA A 71 16.59 14.09 -7.28
CA ALA A 71 15.27 14.57 -7.69
C ALA A 71 14.91 15.95 -7.10
N HIS A 72 15.63 16.99 -7.52
CA HIS A 72 15.53 18.33 -6.94
C HIS A 72 14.12 18.92 -6.95
N SER A 73 13.34 18.70 -8.01
CA SER A 73 11.95 19.16 -8.14
C SER A 73 10.99 18.42 -7.19
N LEU A 74 11.32 17.19 -6.77
CA LEU A 74 10.54 16.37 -5.85
C LEU A 74 10.90 16.60 -4.36
N THR A 75 11.99 17.31 -4.09
CA THR A 75 12.50 17.55 -2.73
C THR A 75 12.29 18.97 -2.23
N SER A 76 12.36 19.14 -0.91
CA SER A 76 12.58 20.44 -0.27
C SER A 76 14.07 20.74 -0.07
N ASP A 77 14.41 21.94 0.42
CA ASP A 77 15.80 22.41 0.58
C ASP A 77 16.67 21.53 1.50
N ASN A 78 16.06 20.69 2.33
CA ASN A 78 16.78 19.75 3.21
C ASN A 78 17.08 18.39 2.55
N GLY A 79 16.77 18.23 1.26
CA GLY A 79 16.99 16.99 0.50
C GLY A 79 15.99 15.87 0.82
N GLN A 80 14.94 16.13 1.59
CA GLN A 80 13.82 15.20 1.79
C GLN A 80 12.72 15.45 0.77
N PHE A 81 11.92 14.43 0.48
CA PHE A 81 10.68 14.60 -0.27
C PHE A 81 9.78 15.67 0.34
N LEU A 82 8.99 16.34 -0.50
CA LEU A 82 8.03 17.35 -0.05
C LEU A 82 6.99 16.74 0.90
N VAL A 83 6.59 17.49 1.91
CA VAL A 83 5.43 17.10 2.73
C VAL A 83 4.16 17.05 1.87
N LYS A 84 3.22 16.17 2.23
CA LYS A 84 1.96 15.91 1.51
C LYS A 84 1.24 17.17 1.02
N GLU A 85 1.10 18.18 1.88
CA GLU A 85 0.39 19.43 1.56
C GLU A 85 1.09 20.24 0.47
N ASN A 86 2.42 20.28 0.47
CA ASN A 86 3.20 20.97 -0.55
C ASN A 86 3.27 20.18 -1.86
N PHE A 87 3.27 18.84 -1.76
CA PHE A 87 3.31 17.95 -2.91
C PHE A 87 2.02 18.01 -3.74
N LYS A 88 0.86 17.92 -3.08
CA LYS A 88 -0.47 17.72 -3.72
C LYS A 88 -0.82 18.76 -4.79
N HIS A 89 -0.38 20.00 -4.60
CA HIS A 89 -0.77 21.14 -5.46
C HIS A 89 0.34 21.59 -6.41
N ARG A 90 1.54 21.03 -6.27
CA ARG A 90 2.72 21.43 -7.03
C ARG A 90 2.69 20.82 -8.44
N LYS A 91 3.02 21.61 -9.47
CA LYS A 91 2.87 21.20 -10.90
C LYS A 91 4.09 21.50 -11.78
N ASP A 92 5.22 21.78 -11.16
CA ASP A 92 6.50 22.09 -11.77
C ASP A 92 7.52 20.95 -11.55
N PHE A 93 7.05 19.73 -11.32
CA PHE A 93 7.93 18.56 -11.24
C PHE A 93 8.59 18.31 -12.60
N VAL A 94 9.87 17.97 -12.58
CA VAL A 94 10.63 17.61 -13.78
C VAL A 94 10.34 16.16 -14.13
N GLU A 95 9.81 15.91 -15.32
CA GLU A 95 9.38 14.57 -15.76
C GLU A 95 10.51 13.54 -15.69
N GLN A 96 11.72 13.91 -16.11
CA GLN A 96 12.88 13.01 -16.03
C GLN A 96 13.21 12.62 -14.59
N GLU A 97 13.13 13.54 -13.63
CA GLU A 97 13.39 13.22 -12.22
C GLU A 97 12.33 12.28 -11.64
N ILE A 98 11.07 12.39 -12.08
CA ILE A 98 10.02 11.44 -11.72
C ILE A 98 10.37 10.05 -12.28
N ALA A 99 10.72 9.97 -13.57
CA ALA A 99 11.07 8.71 -14.22
C ALA A 99 12.29 8.03 -13.57
N ASP A 100 13.35 8.81 -13.31
CA ASP A 100 14.56 8.33 -12.65
C ASP A 100 14.24 7.83 -11.23
N GLU A 101 13.46 8.58 -10.45
CA GLU A 101 13.13 8.21 -9.07
C GLU A 101 12.22 6.97 -8.99
N VAL A 102 11.17 6.89 -9.83
CA VAL A 102 10.30 5.69 -9.87
C VAL A 102 11.11 4.47 -10.28
N THR A 103 11.98 4.61 -11.29
CA THR A 103 12.84 3.52 -11.76
C THR A 103 13.79 3.08 -10.65
N ALA A 104 14.46 4.01 -9.98
CA ALA A 104 15.37 3.71 -8.87
C ALA A 104 14.66 3.01 -7.70
N GLN A 105 13.43 3.41 -7.35
CA GLN A 105 12.65 2.73 -6.31
C GLN A 105 12.25 1.29 -6.74
N ILE A 106 11.86 1.08 -8.01
CA ILE A 106 11.56 -0.27 -8.51
C ILE A 106 12.83 -1.14 -8.53
N GLU A 107 13.95 -0.63 -9.03
CA GLU A 107 15.21 -1.38 -9.07
C GLU A 107 15.73 -1.69 -7.66
N CYS A 108 15.61 -0.75 -6.72
CA CYS A 108 15.93 -0.97 -5.31
C CYS A 108 15.05 -2.07 -4.71
N PHE A 109 13.74 -2.07 -5.01
CA PHE A 109 12.84 -3.14 -4.60
C PHE A 109 13.29 -4.49 -5.18
N LEU A 110 13.56 -4.58 -6.48
CA LEU A 110 13.95 -5.82 -7.13
C LEU A 110 15.30 -6.35 -6.60
N ALA A 111 16.22 -5.46 -6.23
CA ALA A 111 17.50 -5.81 -5.62
C ALA A 111 17.35 -6.47 -4.23
N SER A 112 16.21 -6.35 -3.57
CA SER A 112 15.92 -7.07 -2.31
C SER A 112 15.74 -8.58 -2.50
N GLY A 113 15.52 -9.04 -3.73
CA GLY A 113 15.19 -10.44 -4.05
C GLY A 113 13.71 -10.78 -3.91
N LEU A 114 12.86 -9.84 -3.47
CA LEU A 114 11.41 -10.01 -3.47
C LEU A 114 10.84 -9.94 -4.90
N SER A 115 9.76 -10.69 -5.15
CA SER A 115 9.01 -10.58 -6.40
C SER A 115 8.01 -9.43 -6.32
N LEU A 116 8.10 -8.47 -7.24
CA LEU A 116 7.21 -7.31 -7.28
C LEU A 116 5.79 -7.76 -7.68
N SER A 117 4.84 -7.70 -6.74
CA SER A 117 3.48 -8.16 -7.00
C SER A 117 2.56 -7.10 -7.61
N HIS A 118 2.71 -5.83 -7.20
CA HIS A 118 1.91 -4.68 -7.63
C HIS A 118 2.61 -3.38 -7.20
N ILE A 119 2.09 -2.25 -7.66
CA ILE A 119 2.56 -0.91 -7.30
C ILE A 119 1.40 -0.09 -6.73
N ASP A 120 1.69 0.68 -5.70
CA ASP A 120 0.87 1.79 -5.23
C ASP A 120 1.79 2.94 -4.75
N SER A 121 1.30 3.86 -3.91
CA SER A 121 2.17 4.89 -3.35
C SER A 121 1.66 5.45 -2.04
N HIS A 122 2.60 5.89 -1.21
CA HIS A 122 2.32 6.63 0.01
C HIS A 122 1.52 7.90 -0.29
N HIS A 123 0.48 8.14 0.53
CA HIS A 123 -0.49 9.23 0.38
C HIS A 123 -1.19 9.31 -1.00
N HIS A 124 -1.26 8.20 -1.74
CA HIS A 124 -1.77 8.17 -3.12
C HIS A 124 -1.06 9.18 -4.05
N ALA A 125 0.21 9.50 -3.77
CA ALA A 125 1.01 10.42 -4.56
C ALA A 125 1.10 10.06 -6.06
N HIS A 126 1.01 8.77 -6.42
CA HIS A 126 0.97 8.30 -7.81
C HIS A 126 -0.22 8.85 -8.60
N THR A 127 -1.25 9.37 -7.95
CA THR A 127 -2.42 10.00 -8.59
C THR A 127 -2.16 11.41 -9.10
N HIS A 128 -1.02 11.99 -8.70
CA HIS A 128 -0.64 13.32 -9.15
C HIS A 128 -0.50 13.36 -10.69
N SER A 129 -1.00 14.41 -11.33
CA SER A 129 -1.15 14.44 -12.80
C SER A 129 0.17 14.34 -13.57
N GLN A 130 1.29 14.74 -12.96
CA GLN A 130 2.63 14.58 -13.56
C GLN A 130 3.28 13.22 -13.24
N ILE A 131 2.84 12.52 -12.19
CA ILE A 131 3.42 11.25 -11.77
C ILE A 131 2.69 10.06 -12.38
N LEU A 132 1.35 10.14 -12.45
CA LEU A 132 0.50 9.06 -12.92
C LEU A 132 0.92 8.50 -14.28
N PRO A 133 1.25 9.30 -15.32
CA PRO A 133 1.66 8.76 -16.62
C PRO A 133 2.91 7.88 -16.53
N VAL A 134 3.92 8.33 -15.78
CA VAL A 134 5.20 7.62 -15.59
C VAL A 134 4.99 6.31 -14.83
N VAL A 135 4.23 6.36 -13.73
CA VAL A 135 3.95 5.15 -12.92
C VAL A 135 3.12 4.14 -13.73
N GLN A 136 2.15 4.59 -14.53
CA GLN A 136 1.39 3.72 -15.42
C GLN A 136 2.25 3.08 -16.51
N GLU A 137 3.19 3.83 -17.10
CA GLU A 137 4.13 3.29 -18.09
C GLU A 137 5.01 2.20 -17.46
N LEU A 138 5.59 2.48 -16.29
CA LEU A 138 6.48 1.53 -15.61
C LEU A 138 5.72 0.32 -15.07
N ALA A 139 4.50 0.47 -14.53
CA ALA A 139 3.67 -0.67 -14.14
C ALA A 139 3.38 -1.60 -15.34
N ARG A 140 3.11 -1.04 -16.53
CA ARG A 140 2.95 -1.83 -17.77
C ARG A 140 4.26 -2.49 -18.20
N TYR A 141 5.39 -1.79 -18.12
CA TYR A 141 6.71 -2.31 -18.46
C TYR A 141 7.08 -3.53 -17.60
N TYR A 142 6.90 -3.40 -16.28
CA TYR A 142 7.15 -4.48 -15.31
C TYR A 142 6.03 -5.51 -15.24
N LYS A 143 4.91 -5.30 -15.96
CA LYS A 143 3.75 -6.20 -16.06
C LYS A 143 3.12 -6.50 -14.69
N VAL A 144 3.03 -5.49 -13.85
CA VAL A 144 2.42 -5.59 -12.52
C VAL A 144 1.18 -4.71 -12.44
N PRO A 145 0.16 -5.10 -11.65
CA PRO A 145 -0.98 -4.24 -11.38
C PRO A 145 -0.55 -2.93 -10.71
N LEU A 146 -1.31 -1.87 -10.98
CA LEU A 146 -1.21 -0.58 -10.30
C LEU A 146 -2.51 -0.39 -9.52
N ARG A 147 -2.43 -0.05 -8.23
CA ARG A 147 -3.59 0.32 -7.42
C ARG A 147 -4.40 1.40 -8.13
N GLU A 148 -5.71 1.23 -8.18
CA GLU A 148 -6.58 2.21 -8.80
C GLU A 148 -6.82 3.40 -7.87
N CYS A 149 -6.93 4.59 -8.45
CA CYS A 149 -7.37 5.80 -7.76
C CYS A 149 -8.24 6.62 -8.72
N GLY A 150 -9.43 6.11 -9.04
CA GLY A 150 -10.36 6.74 -9.97
C GLY A 150 -11.75 6.09 -9.97
N LYS A 151 -12.77 6.83 -10.43
CA LYS A 151 -14.16 6.33 -10.55
C LYS A 151 -14.30 5.54 -11.86
N GLY A 152 -13.91 4.28 -11.91
CA GLY A 152 -14.11 3.52 -13.15
C GLY A 152 -13.95 2.02 -13.08
N GLY A 153 -13.16 1.50 -12.15
CA GLY A 153 -12.75 0.11 -12.17
C GLY A 153 -11.77 -0.13 -13.32
N LEU A 154 -10.54 -0.52 -13.02
CA LEU A 154 -9.69 -1.13 -14.04
C LEU A 154 -10.34 -2.44 -14.45
N ILE A 155 -10.80 -2.54 -15.71
CA ILE A 155 -11.05 -3.84 -16.33
C ILE A 155 -9.69 -4.43 -16.65
N SER A 156 -9.06 -5.05 -15.65
CA SER A 156 -7.95 -5.96 -15.88
C SER A 156 -8.55 -7.34 -16.13
N ASN A 157 -8.33 -7.92 -17.30
CA ASN A 157 -8.74 -9.30 -17.64
C ASN A 157 -10.24 -9.61 -17.39
N ASN A 158 -11.15 -8.70 -17.74
CA ASN A 158 -12.61 -8.81 -17.51
C ASN A 158 -13.05 -8.82 -16.03
N CYS A 159 -12.18 -8.39 -15.12
CA CYS A 159 -12.48 -8.29 -13.69
C CYS A 159 -12.81 -6.83 -13.33
N GLN A 160 -13.97 -6.57 -12.73
CA GLN A 160 -14.28 -5.27 -12.13
C GLN A 160 -13.51 -5.14 -10.82
N TYR A 161 -12.48 -4.31 -10.82
CA TYR A 161 -11.67 -4.00 -9.63
C TYR A 161 -12.12 -2.66 -9.01
N ILE A 162 -12.18 -2.57 -7.69
CA ILE A 162 -12.42 -1.31 -6.97
C ILE A 162 -11.42 -1.18 -5.83
N PHE A 163 -10.84 0.00 -5.67
CA PHE A 163 -10.05 0.39 -4.50
C PHE A 163 -10.92 1.18 -3.50
N SER A 164 -10.75 0.91 -2.20
CA SER A 164 -11.39 1.65 -1.10
C SER A 164 -10.36 2.07 -0.03
N ASP A 165 -10.34 3.37 0.25
CA ASP A 165 -9.62 4.00 1.37
C ASP A 165 -10.54 4.31 2.57
N GLU A 166 -11.77 3.77 2.57
CA GLU A 166 -12.80 4.09 3.58
C GLU A 166 -12.52 3.44 4.96
N PHE A 167 -11.67 2.42 5.03
CA PHE A 167 -11.22 1.82 6.30
C PHE A 167 -10.06 2.63 6.89
N TYR A 168 -10.38 3.84 7.37
CA TYR A 168 -9.39 4.79 7.88
C TYR A 168 -10.00 5.71 8.95
N GLY A 169 -9.15 6.24 9.84
CA GLY A 169 -9.54 7.17 10.90
C GLY A 169 -10.05 6.51 12.19
N ASP A 170 -10.58 7.31 13.11
CA ASP A 170 -10.83 6.87 14.50
C ASP A 170 -12.06 5.94 14.64
N GLY A 171 -13.01 6.05 13.70
CA GLY A 171 -14.30 5.36 13.71
C GLY A 171 -14.27 3.89 13.28
N ILE A 172 -13.09 3.33 13.00
CA ILE A 172 -12.96 1.97 12.47
C ILE A 172 -13.46 0.90 13.43
N SER A 173 -14.10 -0.13 12.87
CA SER A 173 -14.59 -1.31 13.60
C SER A 173 -14.83 -2.47 12.62
N VAL A 174 -14.99 -3.69 13.14
CA VAL A 174 -15.39 -4.86 12.33
C VAL A 174 -16.69 -4.58 11.55
N ASN A 175 -17.70 -3.99 12.21
CA ASN A 175 -18.97 -3.66 11.55
C ASN A 175 -18.83 -2.64 10.43
N GLN A 176 -17.97 -1.62 10.62
CA GLN A 176 -17.71 -0.62 9.59
C GLN A 176 -16.96 -1.25 8.40
N LEU A 177 -15.99 -2.13 8.66
CA LEU A 177 -15.27 -2.87 7.63
C LEU A 177 -16.21 -3.77 6.80
N LEU A 178 -17.06 -4.56 7.47
CA LEU A 178 -18.08 -5.37 6.80
C LEU A 178 -19.08 -4.51 6.03
N GLY A 179 -19.42 -3.32 6.55
CA GLY A 179 -20.26 -2.35 5.84
C GLY A 179 -19.64 -1.85 4.53
N ILE A 180 -18.33 -1.59 4.51
CA ILE A 180 -17.58 -1.23 3.29
C ILE A 180 -17.65 -2.39 2.28
N ILE A 181 -17.37 -3.61 2.72
CA ILE A 181 -17.42 -4.80 1.87
C ILE A 181 -18.82 -4.99 1.25
N ASN A 182 -19.86 -4.97 2.08
CA ASN A 182 -21.25 -5.17 1.64
C ASN A 182 -21.73 -4.11 0.65
N LYS A 183 -21.26 -2.86 0.81
CA LYS A 183 -21.53 -1.76 -0.15
C LYS A 183 -21.01 -2.07 -1.56
N HIS A 184 -20.02 -2.96 -1.69
CA HIS A 184 -19.31 -3.26 -2.93
C HIS A 184 -19.53 -4.69 -3.47
N GLU A 185 -20.17 -5.59 -2.73
CA GLU A 185 -20.38 -7.01 -3.10
C GLU A 185 -20.89 -7.25 -4.53
N ASN A 186 -21.80 -6.39 -5.00
CA ASN A 186 -22.41 -6.48 -6.34
C ASN A 186 -21.90 -5.40 -7.31
N ARG A 187 -20.79 -4.75 -6.99
CA ARG A 187 -20.21 -3.63 -7.76
C ARG A 187 -18.82 -3.93 -8.30
N CYS A 188 -18.19 -5.00 -7.85
CA CYS A 188 -16.87 -5.42 -8.28
C CYS A 188 -16.69 -6.93 -8.06
N ASP A 189 -15.83 -7.51 -8.89
CA ASP A 189 -15.34 -8.87 -8.71
C ASP A 189 -14.22 -8.91 -7.66
N VAL A 190 -13.39 -7.86 -7.62
CA VAL A 190 -12.27 -7.67 -6.69
C VAL A 190 -12.38 -6.31 -6.00
N LEU A 191 -12.44 -6.31 -4.68
CA LEU A 191 -12.36 -5.12 -3.83
C LEU A 191 -11.00 -5.09 -3.14
N GLU A 192 -10.22 -4.04 -3.31
CA GLU A 192 -9.08 -3.76 -2.43
C GLU A 192 -9.50 -2.81 -1.31
N ILE A 193 -9.12 -3.17 -0.10
CA ILE A 193 -9.25 -2.36 1.11
C ILE A 193 -7.85 -1.99 1.57
N MET A 194 -7.57 -0.69 1.58
CA MET A 194 -6.38 -0.13 2.22
C MET A 194 -6.48 -0.30 3.73
N CYS A 195 -5.37 -0.69 4.36
CA CYS A 195 -5.25 -0.73 5.81
C CYS A 195 -3.82 -0.39 6.25
N HIS A 196 -3.65 -0.08 7.53
CA HIS A 196 -2.39 0.29 8.17
C HIS A 196 -2.20 -0.44 9.52
N PRO A 197 -2.29 -1.78 9.59
CA PRO A 197 -2.01 -2.49 10.83
C PRO A 197 -0.56 -2.26 11.29
N GLY A 198 -0.36 -2.10 12.60
CA GLY A 198 0.96 -1.83 13.14
C GLY A 198 0.99 -1.93 14.66
N PHE A 199 2.10 -2.41 15.21
CA PHE A 199 2.40 -2.19 16.62
C PHE A 199 2.92 -0.76 16.82
N ILE A 200 2.63 -0.20 18.00
CA ILE A 200 3.11 1.13 18.36
C ILE A 200 4.55 1.01 18.87
N ASP A 201 5.46 1.71 18.21
CA ASP A 201 6.82 1.93 18.66
C ASP A 201 7.18 3.43 18.63
N GLN A 202 8.28 3.80 19.31
CA GLN A 202 8.68 5.21 19.37
C GLN A 202 8.94 5.81 17.97
N PRO A 203 9.65 5.13 17.04
CA PRO A 203 9.81 5.65 15.69
C PRO A 203 8.47 5.98 15.02
N LEU A 204 7.43 5.16 15.19
CA LEU A 204 6.12 5.43 14.59
C LEU A 204 5.48 6.69 15.17
N LEU A 205 5.61 6.90 16.48
CA LEU A 205 5.13 8.11 17.14
C LEU A 205 5.83 9.38 16.63
N ASP A 206 7.09 9.26 16.21
CA ASP A 206 7.90 10.38 15.73
C ASP A 206 7.59 10.77 14.27
N VAL A 207 7.23 9.78 13.43
CA VAL A 207 7.13 9.99 11.97
C VAL A 207 5.70 10.01 11.43
N SER A 208 4.71 9.53 12.19
CA SER A 208 3.33 9.46 11.71
C SER A 208 2.32 9.97 12.74
N ALA A 209 1.41 10.84 12.30
CA ALA A 209 0.24 11.21 13.09
C ALA A 209 -0.77 10.05 13.18
N TYR A 210 -0.78 9.15 12.19
CA TYR A 210 -1.62 7.96 12.19
C TYR A 210 -0.88 6.81 12.85
N ASN A 211 -0.73 6.88 14.18
CA ASN A 211 0.13 5.99 14.96
C ASN A 211 -0.67 5.00 15.83
N VAL A 212 -1.42 5.49 16.82
CA VAL A 212 -2.16 4.66 17.78
C VAL A 212 -3.27 3.85 17.10
N ILE A 213 -3.90 4.42 16.08
CA ILE A 213 -5.00 3.76 15.36
C ILE A 213 -4.53 2.50 14.62
N ARG A 214 -3.24 2.40 14.25
CA ARG A 214 -2.68 1.20 13.61
C ARG A 214 -2.80 -0.06 14.48
N ALA A 215 -2.72 0.08 15.81
CA ALA A 215 -2.92 -1.03 16.73
C ALA A 215 -4.39 -1.48 16.76
N LYS A 216 -5.33 -0.54 16.59
CA LYS A 216 -6.76 -0.84 16.49
C LYS A 216 -7.09 -1.53 15.16
N GLU A 217 -6.49 -1.09 14.06
CA GLU A 217 -6.58 -1.77 12.77
C GLU A 217 -6.08 -3.20 12.87
N LEU A 218 -4.90 -3.41 13.46
CA LEU A 218 -4.35 -4.75 13.67
C LEU A 218 -5.33 -5.64 14.43
N ALA A 219 -5.89 -5.17 15.54
CA ALA A 219 -6.86 -5.94 16.32
C ALA A 219 -8.12 -6.32 15.51
N ILE A 220 -8.63 -5.41 14.66
CA ILE A 220 -9.80 -5.67 13.79
C ILE A 220 -9.45 -6.69 12.70
N LEU A 221 -8.29 -6.54 12.06
CA LEU A 221 -7.87 -7.39 10.93
C LEU A 221 -7.52 -8.82 11.36
N THR A 222 -7.26 -9.04 12.66
CA THR A 222 -7.06 -10.36 13.28
C THR A 222 -8.27 -10.84 14.09
N ASP A 223 -9.42 -10.16 14.02
CA ASP A 223 -10.60 -10.51 14.81
C ASP A 223 -11.27 -11.80 14.25
N GLU A 224 -11.51 -12.78 15.12
CA GLU A 224 -12.17 -14.03 14.75
C GLU A 224 -13.59 -13.79 14.19
N ASN A 225 -14.31 -12.79 14.70
CA ASN A 225 -15.64 -12.44 14.19
C ASN A 225 -15.58 -11.90 12.77
N LEU A 226 -14.51 -11.18 12.40
CA LEU A 226 -14.31 -10.74 11.02
C LEU A 226 -14.11 -11.97 10.12
N LEU A 227 -13.20 -12.86 10.50
CA LEU A 227 -12.91 -14.09 9.74
C LEU A 227 -14.18 -14.94 9.53
N GLU A 228 -14.95 -15.17 10.59
CA GLU A 228 -16.21 -15.90 10.50
C GLU A 228 -17.25 -15.19 9.62
N ALA A 229 -17.33 -13.85 9.68
CA ALA A 229 -18.27 -13.09 8.89
C ALA A 229 -17.94 -13.14 7.39
N LEU A 230 -16.66 -13.07 7.03
CA LEU A 230 -16.20 -13.21 5.65
C LEU A 230 -16.53 -14.60 5.10
N ASP A 231 -16.25 -15.66 5.88
CA ASP A 231 -16.56 -17.05 5.52
C ASP A 231 -18.07 -17.26 5.31
N LYS A 232 -18.91 -16.79 6.25
CA LYS A 232 -20.38 -16.88 6.15
C LYS A 232 -20.95 -16.15 4.93
N GLN A 233 -20.29 -15.10 4.45
CA GLN A 233 -20.69 -14.34 3.26
C GLN A 233 -20.09 -14.91 1.96
N GLY A 234 -19.26 -15.96 2.03
CA GLY A 234 -18.57 -16.52 0.87
C GLY A 234 -17.58 -15.52 0.23
N ILE A 235 -17.01 -14.62 1.04
CA ILE A 235 -15.99 -13.68 0.59
C ILE A 235 -14.64 -14.37 0.61
N GLU A 236 -13.96 -14.35 -0.54
CA GLU A 236 -12.62 -14.93 -0.65
C GLU A 236 -11.56 -13.86 -0.44
N VAL A 237 -10.77 -14.00 0.62
CA VAL A 237 -9.61 -13.14 0.87
C VAL A 237 -8.49 -13.53 -0.09
N CYS A 238 -7.96 -12.58 -0.86
CA CYS A 238 -6.90 -12.82 -1.84
C CYS A 238 -5.83 -11.73 -1.84
N ASP A 239 -4.94 -11.78 -2.83
CA ASP A 239 -3.90 -10.80 -3.08
C ASP A 239 -3.87 -10.40 -4.56
N PHE A 240 -2.94 -9.53 -4.95
CA PHE A 240 -2.82 -9.00 -6.32
C PHE A 240 -2.47 -10.05 -7.39
N SER A 241 -2.09 -11.28 -7.02
CA SER A 241 -1.90 -12.37 -7.99
C SER A 241 -3.18 -12.78 -8.72
N ILE A 242 -4.35 -12.37 -8.21
CA ILE A 242 -5.64 -12.56 -8.89
C ILE A 242 -5.67 -11.91 -10.28
N PHE A 243 -4.88 -10.86 -10.49
CA PHE A 243 -4.76 -10.16 -11.77
C PHE A 243 -3.71 -10.76 -12.72
N SER A 244 -2.92 -11.74 -12.27
CA SER A 244 -1.85 -12.37 -13.06
C SER A 244 -2.32 -13.58 -13.89
N LYS A 245 -3.64 -13.76 -14.07
CA LYS A 245 -4.25 -14.84 -14.86
C LYS A 245 -4.38 -14.49 -16.33
#